data_AF-A0AAE4EX16-F1
#
_entry.id   AF-A0AAE4EX16-F1
#
_cell.length_a   1.000
_cell.length_b   1.000
_cell.length_c   1.000
_cell.angle_alpha   90.00
_cell.angle_beta   90.00
_cell.angle_gamma   90.00
#
_symmetry.space_group_name_H-M   'P 1'
#
loop_
_entity.id
_entity.type
_entity.pdbx_description
1 polymer ?
#
loop_
_entity_poly.entity_id
_entity_poly.type
_entity_poly.pdbx_seq_one_letter_code
_entity_poly.pdbx_strand_id
1 'polypeptide(L)' 'MEISEERLEKFRELSSSLSGFEDEEELIEYILDAAVEEIENQSGSVHQKNIDENTVENRLEDLGYLG' A
#
# COMPACT_ATOMS: atom_id res chain seq x y z
N MET A 1 8.43 -0.44 -17.68
CA MET A 1 8.32 -1.44 -16.61
C MET A 1 7.23 -2.39 -17.06
N GLU A 2 7.57 -3.63 -17.40
CA GLU A 2 6.56 -4.60 -17.85
C GLU A 2 5.97 -5.30 -16.62
N ILE A 3 4.65 -5.28 -16.49
CA ILE A 3 3.94 -6.08 -15.49
C ILE A 3 3.94 -7.51 -16.01
N SER A 4 4.34 -8.48 -15.18
CA SER A 4 4.30 -9.89 -15.58
C SER A 4 2.86 -10.33 -15.80
N GLU A 5 2.65 -11.25 -16.75
CA GLU A 5 1.31 -11.81 -17.03
C GLU A 5 0.66 -12.39 -15.77
N GLU A 6 1.42 -13.05 -14.90
CA GLU A 6 0.93 -13.55 -13.60
C GLU A 6 0.38 -12.43 -12.70
N ARG A 7 1.01 -11.25 -12.71
CA ARG A 7 0.54 -10.11 -11.92
C ARG A 7 -0.71 -9.49 -12.54
N LEU A 8 -0.77 -9.39 -13.87
CA LEU A 8 -1.97 -8.93 -14.58
C LEU A 8 -3.17 -9.84 -14.31
N GLU A 9 -2.96 -11.16 -14.31
CA GLU A 9 -4.04 -12.11 -14.00
C GLU A 9 -4.58 -11.91 -12.59
N LYS A 10 -3.71 -11.69 -11.60
CA LYS A 10 -4.14 -11.34 -10.23
C LYS A 10 -4.91 -10.03 -10.17
N PHE A 11 -4.50 -9.01 -10.92
CA PHE A 11 -5.24 -7.75 -10.98
C PHE A 11 -6.61 -7.92 -11.65
N ARG A 12 -6.72 -8.80 -12.66
CA ARG A 12 -7.99 -9.13 -13.30
C ARG A 12 -8.95 -9.88 -12.38
N GLU A 13 -8.44 -10.84 -11.62
CA GLU A 13 -9.23 -11.52 -10.59
C GLU A 13 -9.72 -10.53 -9.52
N LEU A 14 -8.83 -9.62 -9.10
CA LEU A 14 -9.16 -8.60 -8.11
C LEU A 14 -10.18 -7.59 -8.64
N SER A 15 -10.01 -7.05 -9.85
CA SER A 15 -10.95 -6.11 -10.46
C SER A 15 -12.34 -6.75 -10.63
N SER A 16 -12.39 -8.02 -11.02
CA SER A 16 -13.66 -8.78 -11.10
C SER A 16 -14.32 -9.00 -9.73
N SER A 17 -13.52 -9.10 -8.66
CA SER A 17 -14.02 -9.29 -7.29
C SER A 17 -14.46 -7.99 -6.62
N LEU A 18 -13.88 -6.86 -7.03
CA LEU A 18 -14.14 -5.54 -6.51
C LEU A 18 -15.25 -4.87 -7.33
N SER A 19 -16.33 -4.45 -6.67
CA SER A 19 -17.40 -3.73 -7.36
C SER A 19 -16.93 -2.31 -7.70
N GLY A 20 -16.82 -1.98 -8.99
CA GLY A 20 -16.53 -0.61 -9.44
C GLY A 20 -15.32 -0.45 -10.36
N PHE A 21 -14.71 -1.54 -10.84
CA PHE A 21 -13.66 -1.51 -11.86
C PHE A 21 -14.11 -2.35 -13.07
N GLU A 22 -13.88 -1.86 -14.29
CA GLU A 22 -14.22 -2.53 -15.54
C GLU A 22 -13.18 -3.60 -15.91
N ASP A 23 -11.91 -3.35 -15.60
CA ASP A 23 -10.80 -4.26 -15.90
C ASP A 23 -9.59 -4.07 -14.96
N GLU A 24 -8.55 -4.86 -15.17
CA GLU A 24 -7.29 -4.76 -14.42
C GLU A 24 -6.55 -3.43 -14.61
N GLU A 25 -6.68 -2.77 -15.76
CA GLU A 25 -5.96 -1.53 -16.07
C GLU A 25 -6.52 -0.39 -15.22
N GLU A 26 -7.86 -0.27 -15.12
CA GLU A 26 -8.51 0.74 -14.28
C GLU A 26 -8.14 0.58 -12.80
N LEU A 27 -8.09 -0.66 -12.31
CA LEU A 27 -7.65 -0.95 -10.94
C LEU A 27 -6.18 -0.57 -10.73
N ILE A 28 -5.31 -0.85 -11.70
CA ILE A 28 -3.89 -0.50 -11.64
C ILE A 28 -3.71 1.03 -11.61
N GLU A 29 -4.39 1.75 -12.50
CA GLU A 29 -4.35 3.21 -12.56
C GLU A 29 -4.80 3.82 -11.23
N TYR A 30 -5.93 3.37 -10.68
CA TYR A 30 -6.42 3.81 -9.38
C TYR A 30 -5.40 3.63 -8.25
N ILE A 31 -4.75 2.46 -8.19
CA ILE A 31 -3.73 2.18 -7.17
C ILE A 31 -2.51 3.08 -7.35
N LEU A 32 -2.07 3.31 -8.59
CA LEU A 32 -0.92 4.17 -8.88
C LEU A 32 -1.20 5.62 -8.51
N ASP A 33 -2.38 6.15 -8.85
CA ASP A 33 -2.79 7.50 -8.50
C ASP A 33 -2.87 7.69 -6.99
N ALA A 34 -3.51 6.75 -6.28
CA ALA A 34 -3.59 6.78 -4.83
C ALA A 34 -2.19 6.70 -4.17
N ALA A 35 -1.30 5.87 -4.71
CA ALA A 35 0.08 5.75 -4.21
C ALA A 35 0.88 7.03 -4.46
N VAL A 36 0.72 7.67 -5.62
CA VAL A 36 1.35 8.96 -5.93
C VAL A 36 0.83 10.03 -4.97
N GLU A 37 -0.48 10.14 -4.79
CA GLU A 37 -1.08 11.10 -3.86
C GLU A 37 -0.58 10.88 -2.43
N GLU A 38 -0.50 9.63 -1.97
CA GLU A 38 0.02 9.32 -0.65
C GLU A 38 1.51 9.66 -0.52
N ILE A 39 2.34 9.36 -1.52
CA ILE A 39 3.75 9.73 -1.54
C ILE A 39 3.91 11.25 -1.53
N GLU A 40 3.13 11.99 -2.32
CA GLU A 40 3.15 13.45 -2.36
C GLU A 40 2.68 14.06 -1.03
N ASN A 41 1.63 13.52 -0.43
CA ASN A 41 1.14 13.93 0.89
C ASN A 41 2.15 13.61 2.01
N GLN A 42 2.84 12.47 1.93
CA GLN A 42 3.94 12.12 2.85
C GLN A 42 5.18 12.99 2.60
N SER A 43 5.45 13.39 1.36
CA SER A 43 6.56 14.27 1.00
C SER A 43 6.28 15.74 1.34
N GLY A 44 5.01 16.17 1.34
CA GLY A 44 4.56 17.44 1.93
C GLY A 44 4.52 17.38 3.46
N SER A 45 4.36 16.19 4.02
CA SER A 45 4.44 15.88 5.44
C SER A 45 5.81 15.33 5.84
N VAL A 46 6.90 16.01 5.44
CA VAL A 46 8.14 16.01 6.25
C VAL A 46 7.90 16.81 7.55
N HIS A 47 6.80 16.54 8.24
CA HIS A 47 6.86 16.43 9.68
C HIS A 47 7.51 15.07 9.92
N GLN A 48 8.77 15.10 10.33
CA GLN A 48 9.43 13.99 10.99
C GLN A 48 8.43 13.31 11.93
N LYS A 49 7.78 12.22 11.49
CA LYS A 49 7.34 11.21 12.43
C LYS A 49 8.62 10.61 12.94
N ASN A 50 9.21 11.26 13.94
CA ASN A 50 9.97 10.57 14.96
C ASN A 50 9.02 9.47 15.42
N ILE A 51 9.18 8.29 14.85
CA ILE A 51 8.56 7.09 15.38
C ILE A 51 9.24 6.96 16.73
N ASP A 52 8.50 7.36 17.76
CA ASP A 52 8.94 7.29 19.14
C ASP A 52 9.32 5.83 19.42
N GLU A 53 10.56 5.60 19.86
CA GLU A 53 11.12 4.25 20.04
C GLU A 53 10.22 3.40 20.96
N ASN A 54 9.54 4.03 21.93
CA ASN A 54 8.60 3.32 22.81
C ASN A 54 7.38 2.77 22.03
N THR A 55 6.96 3.39 20.93
CA THR A 55 5.87 2.86 20.08
C THR A 55 6.31 1.59 19.34
N VAL A 56 7.59 1.50 18.99
CA VAL A 56 8.16 0.31 18.35
C VAL A 56 8.34 -0.80 19.38
N GLU A 57 8.90 -0.48 20.55
CA GLU A 57 9.09 -1.43 21.65
C GLU A 57 7.76 -2.03 22.11
N ASN A 58 6.73 -1.21 22.36
CA ASN A 58 5.41 -1.70 22.78
C ASN A 58 4.80 -2.68 21.75
N ARG A 59 4.95 -2.41 20.44
CA ARG A 59 4.46 -3.32 19.39
C ARG A 59 5.26 -4.61 19.31
N LEU A 60 6.56 -4.56 19.59
CA LEU A 60 7.40 -5.75 19.62
C LEU A 60 7.12 -6.62 20.85
N GLU A 61 6.78 -6.01 21.99
CA GLU A 61 6.29 -6.70 23.19
C GLU A 61 4.92 -7.36 22.94
N ASP A 62 3.95 -6.64 22.36
CA ASP A 62 2.63 -7.18 22.01
C ASP A 62 2.71 -8.40 21.06
N LEU A 63 3.71 -8.41 20.18
CA LEU A 63 3.96 -9.50 19.24
C LEU A 63 4.83 -10.63 19.83
N GLY A 64 5.28 -10.50 21.09
CA GLY A 64 6.07 -11.49 21.80
C GLY A 64 7.53 -11.61 21.34
N TYR A 65 8.06 -10.59 20.67
CA TYR A 65 9.48 -10.52 20.27
C TYR A 65 10.38 -9.93 21.35
N LEU A 66 9.80 -9.15 22.28
CA LEU A 66 10.47 -8.68 23.48
C LEU A 66 9.81 -9.36 24.70
N GLY A 67 10.62 -9.79 25.65
CA GLY A 67 10.21 -10.47 26.89
C GLY A 67 11.25 -10.32 27.98
#